data_AF-A0A317X5Y8-F1
#
_entry.id   AF-A0A317X5Y8-F1
#
_cell.length_a   1.000
_cell.length_b   1.000
_cell.length_c   1.000
_cell.angle_alpha   90.00
_cell.angle_beta   90.00
_cell.angle_gamma   90.00
#
_symmetry.space_group_name_H-M   'P 1'
#
loop_
_entity.id
_entity.type
_entity.pdbx_description
1 polymer ?
#
loop_
_entity_poly.entity_id
_entity_poly.type
_entity_poly.pdbx_seq_one_letter_code
_entity_poly.pdbx_strand_id
1 'polypeptide(L)'
;MSLFQPSLQSSLVSLPNELVDAIISCLSLPPPSLAKLHQPPSSRITTSTSRDLKNLSRTSSRIRELVLPRLFAHACFKIQEVPGFLAFVAQRKLSRHVVSIVAKGVDPLDEQENRYWWRPVLDCLNPLRLTVLASPPLIAAMLDTRIVDEHSWAFEVPFQILQLEQTAQLQAPSVSPAAATGLAGGLLRTRAWSSLAFNESSALRAYNHYEYFLFQFPSIFHRWGCFAYLQPLPEEISPSLSLTSLTSFRYTAVFPFYNHVKLVLDTVGFMTNLRSFSVQLAPGQDDKTTELEQRGSLDPSDPWMEIATGYSLIAHAVRDLGNKAQLVKFSTRDFDFDALRPELSAILRDVLENCKWVHSGHGTWIREPVEKNNSGPTAEQPSLTPA
;
A
#
# COMPACT_ATOMS: atom_id res chain seq x y z
N MET A 1 60.81 -1.60 -39.41
CA MET A 1 59.61 -0.74 -39.52
C MET A 1 58.42 -1.62 -39.85
N SER A 2 57.52 -1.83 -38.89
CA SER A 2 56.08 -1.94 -39.13
C SER A 2 55.38 -1.87 -37.78
N LEU A 3 54.36 -1.03 -37.72
CA LEU A 3 53.79 -0.42 -36.52
C LEU A 3 52.94 -1.42 -35.73
N PHE A 4 53.20 -1.50 -34.43
CA PHE A 4 52.22 -1.97 -33.46
C PHE A 4 51.05 -0.99 -33.46
N GLN A 5 49.90 -1.42 -33.98
CA GLN A 5 48.65 -0.70 -33.88
C GLN A 5 47.89 -1.29 -32.70
N PRO A 6 47.76 -0.59 -31.54
CA PRO A 6 46.95 -1.11 -30.46
C PRO A 6 45.49 -1.05 -30.91
N SER A 7 44.81 -2.19 -30.84
CA SER A 7 43.38 -2.32 -31.06
C SER A 7 42.62 -1.24 -30.31
N LEU A 8 41.74 -0.49 -30.99
CA LEU A 8 40.76 0.41 -30.37
C LEU A 8 39.88 -0.41 -29.42
N GLN A 9 40.27 -0.50 -28.15
CA GLN A 9 39.36 -0.92 -27.09
C GLN A 9 38.53 0.31 -26.72
N SER A 10 37.34 0.43 -27.34
CA SER A 10 36.26 1.28 -26.82
C SER A 10 35.82 0.72 -25.47
N SER A 11 36.61 0.97 -24.44
CA SER A 11 36.31 0.54 -23.08
C SER A 11 35.18 1.41 -22.56
N LEU A 12 34.19 0.80 -21.91
CA LEU A 12 33.13 1.53 -21.20
C LEU A 12 33.71 2.53 -20.18
N VAL A 13 34.97 2.30 -19.76
CA VAL A 13 35.77 3.17 -18.89
C VAL A 13 36.31 4.42 -19.60
N SER A 14 36.36 4.49 -20.93
CA SER A 14 36.78 5.70 -21.65
C SER A 14 35.65 6.70 -21.87
N LEU A 15 34.40 6.31 -21.63
CA LEU A 15 33.24 7.19 -21.77
C LEU A 15 33.20 8.25 -20.65
N PRO A 16 32.70 9.47 -20.90
CA PRO A 16 32.35 10.44 -19.87
C PRO A 16 31.30 9.91 -18.87
N ASN A 17 31.27 10.45 -17.65
CA ASN A 17 30.37 9.97 -16.58
C ASN A 17 28.89 10.12 -16.98
N GLU A 18 28.56 11.14 -17.76
CA GLU A 18 27.20 11.46 -18.20
C GLU A 18 26.67 10.37 -19.14
N LEU A 19 27.51 9.89 -20.08
CA LEU A 19 27.13 8.82 -20.99
C LEU A 19 27.02 7.48 -20.25
N VAL A 20 27.91 7.23 -19.28
CA VAL A 20 27.81 6.03 -18.44
C VAL A 20 26.53 6.09 -17.59
N ASP A 21 26.18 7.23 -17.00
CA ASP A 21 24.93 7.38 -16.24
C ASP A 21 23.68 7.22 -17.13
N ALA A 22 23.72 7.71 -18.38
CA ALA A 22 22.64 7.47 -19.34
C ALA A 22 22.45 5.97 -19.63
N ILE A 23 23.54 5.22 -19.82
CA ILE A 23 23.49 3.76 -19.99
C ILE A 23 22.93 3.08 -18.73
N ILE A 24 23.40 3.48 -17.54
CA ILE A 24 22.90 2.96 -16.26
C ILE A 24 21.40 3.24 -16.10
N SER A 25 20.93 4.39 -16.57
CA SER A 25 19.51 4.76 -16.55
C SER A 25 18.64 3.76 -17.32
N CYS A 26 19.09 3.29 -18.47
CA CYS A 26 18.39 2.31 -19.29
C CYS A 26 18.30 0.92 -18.63
N LEU A 27 19.17 0.63 -17.66
CA LEU A 27 19.17 -0.63 -16.89
C LEU A 27 18.34 -0.54 -15.61
N SER A 28 17.81 0.64 -15.28
CA SER A 28 17.02 0.84 -14.07
C SER A 28 15.61 0.31 -14.26
N LEU A 29 15.21 -0.64 -13.43
CA LEU A 29 13.86 -1.19 -13.40
C LEU A 29 13.09 -0.69 -12.16
N PRO A 30 11.75 -0.58 -12.22
CA PRO A 30 10.93 -0.32 -11.04
C PRO A 30 11.18 -1.36 -9.93
N PRO A 31 11.02 -0.99 -8.64
CA PRO A 31 11.23 -1.92 -7.56
C PRO A 31 10.21 -3.07 -7.61
N PRO A 32 10.65 -4.33 -7.43
CA PRO A 32 9.75 -5.49 -7.50
C PRO A 32 8.64 -5.45 -6.44
N SER A 33 8.85 -4.75 -5.32
CA SER A 33 7.85 -4.61 -4.26
C SER A 33 6.60 -3.86 -4.69
N LEU A 34 6.70 -2.98 -5.69
CA LEU A 34 5.55 -2.26 -6.23
C LEU A 34 4.61 -3.22 -6.96
N ALA A 35 5.17 -4.06 -7.84
CA ALA A 35 4.41 -5.05 -8.57
C ALA A 35 3.84 -6.13 -7.64
N LYS A 36 4.58 -6.54 -6.61
CA LYS A 36 4.22 -7.67 -5.74
C LYS A 36 3.35 -7.31 -4.53
N LEU A 37 2.98 -6.04 -4.35
CA LEU A 37 2.25 -5.57 -3.16
C LEU A 37 0.91 -6.30 -2.93
N HIS A 38 0.25 -6.69 -4.02
CA HIS A 38 -1.06 -7.33 -4.04
C HIS A 38 -0.99 -8.87 -4.04
N GLN A 39 0.22 -9.43 -4.13
CA GLN A 39 0.44 -10.87 -4.07
C GLN A 39 0.51 -11.32 -2.61
N PRO A 40 0.40 -12.62 -2.32
CA PRO A 40 0.58 -13.15 -0.96
C PRO A 40 1.86 -12.61 -0.29
N PRO A 41 1.76 -12.06 0.94
CA PRO A 41 2.89 -11.55 1.69
C PRO A 41 4.02 -12.57 1.79
N SER A 42 5.21 -12.21 1.31
CA SER A 42 6.37 -13.11 1.35
C SER A 42 7.68 -12.34 1.47
N SER A 43 8.69 -12.99 2.05
CA SER A 43 10.05 -12.45 2.13
C SER A 43 10.67 -12.14 0.74
N ARG A 44 10.07 -12.70 -0.32
CA ARG A 44 10.43 -12.52 -1.73
C ARG A 44 9.81 -11.27 -2.38
N ILE A 45 9.13 -10.41 -1.63
CA ILE A 45 8.59 -9.14 -2.14
C ILE A 45 9.66 -8.24 -2.79
N THR A 46 10.92 -8.35 -2.36
CA THR A 46 12.05 -7.55 -2.90
C THR A 46 12.89 -8.31 -3.93
N THR A 47 12.53 -9.53 -4.32
CA THR A 47 13.34 -10.32 -5.26
C THR A 47 13.01 -9.93 -6.70
N SER A 48 14.05 -9.78 -7.51
CA SER A 48 13.96 -9.59 -8.96
C SER A 48 14.80 -10.66 -9.66
N THR A 49 14.38 -11.03 -10.87
CA THR A 49 15.13 -11.91 -11.76
C THR A 49 16.34 -11.18 -12.37
N SER A 50 16.17 -9.90 -12.73
CA SER A 50 17.26 -9.05 -13.19
C SER A 50 18.18 -8.63 -12.03
N ARG A 51 19.48 -8.64 -12.32
CA ARG A 51 20.55 -8.23 -11.40
C ARG A 51 21.52 -7.25 -12.08
N ASP A 52 21.06 -6.55 -13.12
CA ASP A 52 21.93 -5.85 -14.06
C ASP A 52 22.76 -4.76 -13.38
N LEU A 53 22.12 -3.88 -12.59
CA LEU A 53 22.82 -2.87 -11.80
C LEU A 53 23.76 -3.49 -10.75
N LYS A 54 23.37 -4.60 -10.12
CA LYS A 54 24.25 -5.30 -9.16
C LYS A 54 25.49 -5.85 -9.85
N ASN A 55 25.33 -6.47 -11.00
CA ASN A 55 26.43 -7.01 -11.80
C ASN A 55 27.33 -5.88 -12.31
N LEU A 56 26.75 -4.80 -12.83
CA LEU A 56 27.48 -3.64 -13.34
C LEU A 56 28.32 -2.98 -12.23
N SER A 57 27.79 -2.86 -11.02
CA SER A 57 28.51 -2.30 -9.86
C SER A 57 29.77 -3.08 -9.44
N ARG A 58 29.94 -4.32 -9.94
CA ARG A 58 31.09 -5.18 -9.63
C ARG A 58 32.22 -5.07 -10.66
N THR A 59 32.02 -4.34 -11.75
CA THR A 59 32.97 -4.29 -12.88
C THR A 59 34.14 -3.34 -12.63
N SER A 60 33.91 -2.17 -12.02
CA SER A 60 34.93 -1.16 -11.73
C SER A 60 34.51 -0.29 -10.55
N SER A 61 35.48 0.25 -9.79
CA SER A 61 35.22 1.21 -8.71
C SER A 61 34.51 2.47 -9.20
N ARG A 62 34.94 3.02 -10.36
CA ARG A 62 34.30 4.20 -10.97
C ARG A 62 32.84 3.92 -11.34
N ILE A 63 32.58 2.79 -11.99
CA ILE A 63 31.22 2.39 -12.36
C ILE A 63 30.37 2.15 -11.11
N ARG A 64 30.95 1.53 -10.08
CA ARG A 64 30.27 1.33 -8.80
C ARG A 64 29.78 2.64 -8.20
N GLU A 65 30.60 3.68 -8.17
CA GLU A 65 30.22 5.00 -7.63
C GLU A 65 29.04 5.61 -8.38
N LEU A 66 28.97 5.47 -9.71
CA LEU A 66 27.86 5.95 -10.52
C LEU A 66 26.59 5.08 -10.37
N VAL A 67 26.75 3.78 -10.16
CA VAL A 67 25.61 2.85 -10.03
C VAL A 67 24.94 2.93 -8.65
N LEU A 68 25.71 3.16 -7.58
CA LEU A 68 25.21 3.12 -6.20
C LEU A 68 23.96 4.00 -5.95
N PRO A 69 23.90 5.27 -6.39
CA PRO A 69 22.71 6.11 -6.26
C PRO A 69 21.44 5.46 -6.81
N ARG A 70 21.50 4.87 -8.00
CA ARG A 70 20.35 4.23 -8.66
C ARG A 70 20.03 2.86 -8.06
N LEU A 71 21.06 2.09 -7.73
CA LEU A 71 20.89 0.77 -7.11
C LEU A 71 20.22 0.86 -5.73
N PHE A 72 20.54 1.90 -4.96
CA PHE A 72 19.98 2.14 -3.62
C PHE A 72 18.83 3.15 -3.62
N ALA A 73 18.33 3.58 -4.79
CA ALA A 73 17.11 4.38 -4.87
C ALA A 73 15.90 3.65 -4.27
N HIS A 74 15.93 2.32 -4.35
CA HIS A 74 14.96 1.43 -3.73
C HIS A 74 15.69 0.49 -2.77
N ALA A 75 15.77 0.87 -1.50
CA ALA A 75 16.51 0.15 -0.48
C ALA A 75 15.65 -0.90 0.23
N CYS A 76 16.27 -1.97 0.73
CA CYS A 76 15.63 -2.91 1.63
C CYS A 76 16.57 -3.35 2.74
N PHE A 77 16.04 -3.56 3.94
CA PHE A 77 16.79 -4.03 5.10
C PHE A 77 15.90 -4.82 6.06
N LYS A 78 16.52 -5.59 6.95
CA LYS A 78 15.83 -6.16 8.10
C LYS A 78 15.74 -5.12 9.21
N ILE A 79 14.64 -5.08 9.94
CA ILE A 79 14.40 -4.08 11.01
C ILE A 79 15.54 -4.09 12.05
N GLN A 80 16.11 -5.25 12.35
CA GLN A 80 17.24 -5.40 13.29
C GLN A 80 18.56 -4.82 12.77
N GLU A 81 18.68 -4.60 11.45
CA GLU A 81 19.90 -4.12 10.78
C GLU A 81 19.88 -2.60 10.52
N VAL A 82 18.90 -1.87 11.06
CA VAL A 82 18.75 -0.43 10.85
C VAL A 82 20.04 0.36 11.14
N PRO A 83 20.77 0.14 12.26
CA PRO A 83 22.00 0.88 12.52
C PRO A 83 23.07 0.68 11.44
N GLY A 84 23.28 -0.57 11.02
CA GLY A 84 24.25 -0.91 9.96
C GLY A 84 23.85 -0.34 8.59
N PHE A 85 22.54 -0.37 8.28
CA PHE A 85 22.01 0.22 7.07
C PHE A 85 22.24 1.74 7.03
N LEU A 86 21.93 2.45 8.12
CA LEU A 86 22.11 3.91 8.18
C LEU A 86 23.60 4.30 8.12
N ALA A 87 24.48 3.56 8.78
CA ALA A 87 25.92 3.76 8.69
C ALA A 87 26.42 3.62 7.24
N PHE A 88 25.95 2.60 6.52
CA PHE A 88 26.27 2.40 5.11
C PHE A 88 25.77 3.57 4.22
N VAL A 89 24.52 3.99 4.41
CA VAL A 89 23.92 5.09 3.64
C VAL A 89 24.67 6.41 3.87
N ALA A 90 25.04 6.70 5.11
CA ALA A 90 25.82 7.87 5.48
C ALA A 90 27.23 7.83 4.86
N GLN A 91 27.95 6.71 5.01
CA GLN A 91 29.30 6.54 4.47
C GLN A 91 29.33 6.73 2.94
N ARG A 92 28.29 6.27 2.24
CA ARG A 92 28.17 6.37 0.78
C ARG A 92 27.43 7.62 0.28
N LYS A 93 27.03 8.53 1.18
CA LYS A 93 26.26 9.76 0.87
C LYS A 93 25.00 9.48 0.03
N LEU A 94 24.29 8.39 0.35
CA LEU A 94 23.16 7.91 -0.44
C LEU A 94 21.80 8.49 0.00
N SER A 95 21.73 9.22 1.12
CA SER A 95 20.46 9.62 1.76
C SER A 95 19.46 10.28 0.81
N ARG A 96 19.93 11.23 -0.02
CA ARG A 96 19.10 11.95 -1.01
C ARG A 96 18.61 11.10 -2.18
N HIS A 97 19.25 9.97 -2.42
CA HIS A 97 18.92 9.09 -3.54
C HIS A 97 17.89 8.03 -3.13
N VAL A 98 17.71 7.75 -1.84
CA VAL A 98 16.75 6.75 -1.36
C VAL A 98 15.32 7.27 -1.53
N VAL A 99 14.62 6.77 -2.54
CA VAL A 99 13.23 7.13 -2.88
C VAL A 99 12.22 6.23 -2.18
N SER A 100 12.53 4.94 -2.03
CA SER A 100 11.64 4.00 -1.33
C SER A 100 12.39 3.01 -0.47
N ILE A 101 11.75 2.58 0.61
CA ILE A 101 12.31 1.61 1.56
C ILE A 101 11.36 0.42 1.74
N VAL A 102 11.93 -0.79 1.78
CA VAL A 102 11.25 -2.00 2.25
C VAL A 102 11.92 -2.52 3.52
N ALA A 103 11.24 -2.42 4.66
CA ALA A 103 11.69 -2.96 5.93
C ALA A 103 11.04 -4.33 6.19
N LYS A 104 11.84 -5.31 6.63
CA LYS A 104 11.37 -6.68 6.92
C LYS A 104 11.52 -6.99 8.41
N GLY A 105 10.42 -7.33 9.06
CA GLY A 105 10.40 -7.91 10.42
C GLY A 105 10.19 -9.41 10.31
N VAL A 106 11.27 -10.19 10.44
CA VAL A 106 11.28 -11.63 10.13
C VAL A 106 11.26 -12.52 11.38
N ASP A 107 11.61 -11.97 12.54
CA ASP A 107 11.76 -12.73 13.80
C ASP A 107 10.85 -12.11 14.88
N PRO A 108 10.49 -12.86 15.95
CA PRO A 108 9.96 -12.25 17.15
C PRO A 108 11.04 -11.27 17.65
N LEU A 109 10.84 -10.00 17.36
CA LEU A 109 11.67 -8.95 17.92
C LEU A 109 11.54 -9.06 19.43
N ASP A 110 12.65 -8.90 20.17
CA ASP A 110 12.53 -8.40 21.53
C ASP A 110 11.72 -7.10 21.44
N GLU A 111 10.46 -7.17 21.90
CA GLU A 111 9.39 -6.23 21.56
C GLU A 111 9.70 -4.77 21.93
N GLN A 112 10.74 -4.56 22.73
CA GLN A 112 11.15 -3.30 23.31
C GLN A 112 12.19 -2.54 22.47
N GLU A 113 13.23 -3.19 21.96
CA GLU A 113 14.40 -2.48 21.41
C GLU A 113 14.16 -1.88 20.03
N ASN A 114 13.31 -2.52 19.21
CA ASN A 114 13.07 -2.11 17.82
C ASN A 114 11.65 -1.59 17.56
N ARG A 115 10.85 -1.34 18.61
CA ARG A 115 9.47 -0.85 18.45
C ARG A 115 9.38 0.44 17.65
N TYR A 116 10.42 1.28 17.65
CA TYR A 116 10.42 2.58 16.97
C TYR A 116 11.49 2.68 15.88
N TRP A 117 11.87 1.56 15.27
CA TRP A 117 12.96 1.48 14.28
C TRP A 117 12.84 2.49 13.13
N TRP A 118 11.62 2.90 12.78
CA TRP A 118 11.38 3.86 11.69
C TRP A 118 11.85 5.27 12.05
N ARG A 119 11.89 5.65 13.33
CA ARG A 119 12.28 7.01 13.74
C ARG A 119 13.69 7.38 13.24
N PRO A 120 14.77 6.68 13.62
CA PRO A 120 16.10 7.01 13.12
C PRO A 120 16.21 6.90 11.59
N VAL A 121 15.43 6.01 10.96
CA VAL A 121 15.38 5.89 9.50
C VAL A 121 14.79 7.14 8.86
N LEU A 122 13.68 7.65 9.39
CA LEU A 122 12.99 8.83 8.85
C LEU A 122 13.66 10.15 9.25
N ASP A 123 14.42 10.16 10.33
CA ASP A 123 15.27 11.29 10.70
C ASP A 123 16.47 11.44 9.72
N CYS A 124 16.98 10.32 9.22
CA CYS A 124 18.12 10.30 8.29
C CYS A 124 17.72 10.32 6.81
N LEU A 125 16.54 9.81 6.47
CA LEU A 125 16.07 9.58 5.10
C LEU A 125 14.65 10.14 4.91
N ASN A 126 14.38 10.70 3.74
CA ASN A 126 13.04 11.18 3.37
C ASN A 126 12.46 10.38 2.17
N PRO A 127 12.19 9.07 2.34
CA PRO A 127 11.66 8.25 1.25
C PRO A 127 10.20 8.64 0.96
N LEU A 128 9.84 8.69 -0.32
CA LEU A 128 8.46 8.88 -0.78
C LEU A 128 7.55 7.70 -0.41
N ARG A 129 8.14 6.51 -0.29
CA ARG A 129 7.42 5.27 0.00
C ARG A 129 8.11 4.46 1.07
N LEU A 130 7.35 4.04 2.06
CA LEU A 130 7.78 3.06 3.05
C LEU A 130 6.89 1.82 2.93
N THR A 131 7.50 0.65 2.82
CA THR A 131 6.81 -0.64 2.85
C THR A 131 7.38 -1.48 3.98
N VAL A 132 6.51 -2.09 4.76
CA VAL A 132 6.83 -2.92 5.91
C VAL A 132 6.22 -4.30 5.65
N LEU A 133 7.07 -5.32 5.69
CA LEU A 133 6.66 -6.72 5.69
C LEU A 133 6.97 -7.28 7.07
N ALA A 134 5.94 -7.58 7.86
CA ALA A 134 6.10 -7.97 9.26
C ALA A 134 4.92 -8.84 9.71
N SER A 135 5.06 -9.50 10.86
CA SER A 135 3.95 -10.22 11.48
C SER A 135 2.81 -9.28 11.89
N PRO A 136 1.56 -9.77 12.00
CA PRO A 136 0.44 -8.93 12.43
C PRO A 136 0.70 -8.18 13.76
N PRO A 137 1.21 -8.82 14.83
CA PRO A 137 1.47 -8.13 16.10
C PRO A 137 2.50 -7.01 15.97
N LEU A 138 3.54 -7.20 15.16
CA LEU A 138 4.55 -6.18 14.94
C LEU A 138 3.95 -4.97 14.20
N ILE A 139 3.19 -5.18 13.12
CA ILE A 139 2.49 -4.08 12.43
C ILE A 139 1.54 -3.35 13.39
N ALA A 140 0.80 -4.08 14.22
CA ALA A 140 -0.09 -3.50 15.22
C ALA A 140 0.67 -2.59 16.19
N ALA A 141 1.78 -3.07 16.74
CA ALA A 141 2.64 -2.30 17.64
C ALA A 141 3.21 -1.03 16.96
N MET A 142 3.56 -1.11 15.67
CA MET A 142 4.02 0.05 14.91
C MET A 142 2.93 1.12 14.70
N LEU A 143 1.67 0.71 14.73
CA LEU A 143 0.49 1.55 14.51
C LEU A 143 -0.22 1.94 15.82
N ASP A 144 0.46 1.79 16.96
CA ASP A 144 -0.10 2.02 18.31
C ASP A 144 -1.41 1.28 18.59
N THR A 145 -1.59 0.11 17.98
CA THR A 145 -2.75 -0.75 18.16
C THR A 145 -2.35 -2.12 18.69
N ARG A 146 -3.34 -2.94 19.00
CA ARG A 146 -3.16 -4.33 19.44
C ARG A 146 -4.10 -5.22 18.63
N ILE A 147 -3.64 -6.42 18.32
CA ILE A 147 -4.44 -7.46 17.69
C ILE A 147 -4.82 -8.46 18.76
N VAL A 148 -6.05 -8.97 18.69
CA VAL A 148 -6.50 -10.11 19.49
C VAL A 148 -5.96 -11.36 18.83
N ASP A 149 -5.12 -12.11 19.55
CA ASP A 149 -4.36 -13.25 19.01
C ASP A 149 -5.02 -14.61 19.26
N GLU A 150 -6.21 -14.62 19.88
CA GLU A 150 -6.90 -15.85 20.33
C GLU A 150 -7.14 -16.86 19.20
N HIS A 151 -7.42 -16.37 17.99
CA HIS A 151 -7.75 -17.21 16.83
C HIS A 151 -6.65 -17.24 15.76
N SER A 152 -5.50 -16.62 15.97
CA SER A 152 -4.44 -16.50 14.96
C SER A 152 -3.93 -17.85 14.44
N TRP A 153 -4.01 -18.88 15.28
CA TRP A 153 -3.65 -20.26 14.93
C TRP A 153 -4.49 -20.83 13.77
N ALA A 154 -5.74 -20.39 13.60
CA ALA A 154 -6.62 -20.89 12.53
C ALA A 154 -6.28 -20.29 11.15
N PHE A 155 -5.65 -19.11 11.13
CA PHE A 155 -5.32 -18.41 9.88
C PHE A 155 -3.87 -18.66 9.44
N GLU A 156 -2.95 -18.86 10.40
CA GLU A 156 -1.51 -19.03 10.16
C GLU A 156 -0.92 -17.95 9.24
N VAL A 157 -1.15 -16.68 9.56
CA VAL A 157 -0.66 -15.54 8.78
C VAL A 157 0.74 -15.14 9.26
N PRO A 158 1.83 -15.52 8.57
CA PRO A 158 3.18 -15.20 9.02
C PRO A 158 3.53 -13.73 8.83
N PHE A 159 2.99 -13.12 7.77
CA PHE A 159 3.32 -11.75 7.38
C PHE A 159 2.10 -11.03 6.81
N GLN A 160 2.09 -9.73 7.02
CA GLN A 160 1.23 -8.75 6.38
C GLN A 160 2.12 -7.69 5.71
N ILE A 161 1.55 -6.93 4.77
CA ILE A 161 2.25 -5.81 4.13
C ILE A 161 1.53 -4.51 4.44
N LEU A 162 2.25 -3.57 5.05
CA LEU A 162 1.84 -2.18 5.21
C LEU A 162 2.69 -1.31 4.31
N GLN A 163 2.08 -0.55 3.40
CA GLN A 163 2.75 0.45 2.59
C GLN A 163 2.12 1.82 2.81
N LEU A 164 2.99 2.81 2.98
CA LEU A 164 2.64 4.20 3.20
C LEU A 164 3.38 5.07 2.19
N GLU A 165 2.69 6.03 1.58
CA GLU A 165 3.27 6.95 0.58
C GLU A 165 2.90 8.41 0.82
N GLN A 166 3.78 9.30 0.35
CA GLN A 166 3.58 10.76 0.32
C GLN A 166 3.62 11.27 -1.14
N THR A 167 2.68 12.14 -1.51
CA THR A 167 2.53 12.67 -2.88
C THR A 167 3.67 13.61 -3.31
N ALA A 168 4.31 14.29 -2.37
CA ALA A 168 5.49 15.10 -2.63
C ALA A 168 6.51 14.88 -1.52
N GLN A 169 7.80 14.96 -1.86
CA GLN A 169 8.81 15.31 -0.87
C GLN A 169 8.51 16.76 -0.49
N LEU A 170 7.51 16.98 0.38
CA LEU A 170 7.44 18.23 1.11
C LEU A 170 8.85 18.44 1.66
N GLN A 171 9.49 19.55 1.27
CA GLN A 171 10.76 19.96 1.87
C GLN A 171 10.62 19.73 3.37
N ALA A 172 11.62 19.05 3.95
CA ALA A 172 11.64 18.63 5.35
C ALA A 172 10.83 19.64 6.17
N PRO A 173 9.72 19.23 6.82
CA PRO A 173 8.97 20.18 7.61
C PRO A 173 9.98 20.78 8.58
N SER A 174 10.21 22.10 8.48
CA SER A 174 10.76 22.88 9.57
C SER A 174 9.95 22.44 10.77
N VAL A 175 10.61 21.65 11.62
CA VAL A 175 10.11 20.95 12.81
C VAL A 175 8.71 21.47 13.17
N SER A 176 7.65 20.74 12.79
CA SER A 176 6.37 20.99 13.44
C SER A 176 6.63 20.83 14.94
N PRO A 177 6.23 21.77 15.81
CA PRO A 177 6.64 21.80 17.21
C PRO A 177 6.29 20.53 18.00
N ALA A 178 5.44 19.65 17.47
CA ALA A 178 5.16 18.31 18.01
C ALA A 178 6.32 17.30 17.88
N ALA A 179 7.20 17.43 16.88
CA ALA A 179 8.40 16.60 16.76
C ALA A 179 9.48 16.98 17.81
N ALA A 180 9.44 18.22 18.32
CA ALA A 180 10.31 18.67 19.41
C ALA A 180 9.88 18.15 20.79
N THR A 181 8.63 17.68 20.95
CA THR A 181 8.11 17.25 22.25
C THR A 181 8.36 15.78 22.63
N GLY A 182 9.00 14.97 21.77
CA GLY A 182 9.31 13.57 22.13
C GLY A 182 8.08 12.70 22.46
N LEU A 183 6.87 13.18 22.17
CA LEU A 183 5.63 12.50 22.52
C LEU A 183 5.41 11.34 21.55
N ALA A 184 5.51 10.14 22.11
CA ALA A 184 5.35 8.85 21.47
C ALA A 184 4.11 8.81 20.57
N GLY A 185 4.33 8.64 19.27
CA GLY A 185 3.28 8.33 18.31
C GLY A 185 3.75 7.26 17.34
N GLY A 186 2.79 6.45 16.90
CA GLY A 186 2.93 5.36 15.95
C GLY A 186 3.27 5.86 14.55
N LEU A 187 3.56 4.94 13.66
CA LEU A 187 4.08 5.20 12.33
C LEU A 187 3.19 6.14 11.51
N LEU A 188 1.86 6.07 11.66
CA LEU A 188 0.92 6.96 10.95
C LEU A 188 1.04 8.43 11.35
N ARG A 189 1.53 8.72 12.56
CA ARG A 189 1.67 10.09 13.08
C ARG A 189 3.01 10.73 12.75
N THR A 190 3.97 9.94 12.27
CA THR A 190 5.32 10.45 11.99
C THR A 190 5.36 11.45 10.84
N ARG A 191 4.40 11.39 9.93
CA ARG A 191 4.25 12.32 8.80
C ARG A 191 2.84 12.26 8.23
N ALA A 192 2.48 13.27 7.46
CA ALA A 192 1.22 13.29 6.73
C ALA A 192 1.28 12.34 5.53
N TRP A 193 0.80 11.11 5.72
CA TRP A 193 0.72 10.12 4.67
C TRP A 193 -0.47 10.40 3.74
N SER A 194 -0.26 10.25 2.44
CA SER A 194 -1.28 10.51 1.42
C SER A 194 -1.94 9.22 0.90
N SER A 195 -1.24 8.10 1.01
CA SER A 195 -1.68 6.79 0.52
C SER A 195 -1.32 5.71 1.52
N LEU A 196 -2.27 4.81 1.75
CA LEU A 196 -2.13 3.60 2.56
C LEU A 196 -2.47 2.39 1.68
N ALA A 197 -1.61 1.40 1.65
CA ALA A 197 -1.92 0.10 1.08
C ALA A 197 -1.66 -0.98 2.13
N PHE A 198 -2.65 -1.84 2.34
CA PHE A 198 -2.60 -2.88 3.35
C PHE A 198 -2.97 -4.23 2.74
N ASN A 199 -2.07 -5.20 2.89
CA ASN A 199 -2.28 -6.58 2.47
C ASN A 199 -2.29 -7.48 3.71
N GLU A 200 -3.46 -8.05 4.01
CA GLU A 200 -3.72 -8.83 5.21
C GLU A 200 -3.30 -10.29 5.12
N SER A 201 -2.85 -10.74 3.95
CA SER A 201 -2.69 -12.15 3.60
C SER A 201 -4.03 -12.85 3.32
N SER A 202 -4.03 -14.19 3.41
CA SER A 202 -5.17 -15.06 3.14
C SER A 202 -5.82 -15.53 4.44
N ALA A 203 -7.16 -15.50 4.48
CA ALA A 203 -7.94 -16.14 5.54
C ALA A 203 -8.42 -17.56 5.16
N LEU A 204 -8.09 -18.03 3.95
CA LEU A 204 -8.62 -19.27 3.38
C LEU A 204 -8.44 -20.48 4.30
N ARG A 205 -7.34 -20.54 5.05
CA ARG A 205 -7.04 -21.65 5.96
C ARG A 205 -8.08 -21.82 7.07
N ALA A 206 -8.66 -20.72 7.56
CA ALA A 206 -9.62 -20.75 8.65
C ALA A 206 -10.89 -21.52 8.30
N TYR A 207 -11.27 -21.55 7.01
CA TYR A 207 -12.45 -22.28 6.54
C TYR A 207 -12.29 -23.81 6.58
N ASN A 208 -11.08 -24.34 6.85
CA ASN A 208 -10.91 -25.77 7.13
C ASN A 208 -11.47 -26.19 8.49
N HIS A 209 -11.93 -25.23 9.30
CA HIS A 209 -12.47 -25.46 10.62
C HIS A 209 -14.00 -25.31 10.62
N TYR A 210 -14.70 -26.25 11.25
CA TYR A 210 -16.17 -26.28 11.26
C TYR A 210 -16.81 -25.00 11.82
N GLU A 211 -16.19 -24.38 12.82
CA GLU A 211 -16.70 -23.16 13.48
C GLU A 211 -15.94 -21.89 13.05
N TYR A 212 -15.45 -21.85 11.80
CA TYR A 212 -14.64 -20.73 11.30
C TYR A 212 -15.30 -19.37 11.50
N PHE A 213 -16.63 -19.31 11.45
CA PHE A 213 -17.43 -18.08 11.62
C PHE A 213 -17.32 -17.47 13.03
N LEU A 214 -16.82 -18.20 14.03
CA LEU A 214 -16.51 -17.68 15.36
C LEU A 214 -15.11 -17.06 15.45
N PHE A 215 -14.26 -17.32 14.45
CA PHE A 215 -12.87 -16.90 14.49
C PHE A 215 -12.72 -15.45 14.07
N GLN A 216 -11.72 -14.80 14.68
CA GLN A 216 -11.39 -13.42 14.41
C GLN A 216 -10.08 -13.32 13.66
N PHE A 217 -10.11 -12.70 12.49
CA PHE A 217 -8.92 -12.51 11.67
C PHE A 217 -7.88 -11.61 12.39
N PRO A 218 -6.58 -11.97 12.39
CA PRO A 218 -5.55 -11.19 13.07
C PRO A 218 -5.24 -9.89 12.31
N SER A 219 -6.02 -8.86 12.60
CA SER A 219 -5.98 -7.58 11.88
C SER A 219 -6.12 -6.37 12.79
N ILE A 220 -5.41 -5.31 12.41
CA ILE A 220 -5.54 -3.97 12.99
C ILE A 220 -6.95 -3.38 12.81
N PHE A 221 -7.66 -3.76 11.74
CA PHE A 221 -8.98 -3.23 11.41
C PHE A 221 -10.06 -3.69 12.36
N HIS A 222 -9.85 -4.78 13.11
CA HIS A 222 -10.82 -5.16 14.12
C HIS A 222 -10.96 -4.07 15.19
N ARG A 223 -9.84 -3.64 15.78
CA ARG A 223 -9.86 -2.59 16.80
C ARG A 223 -10.29 -1.26 16.22
N TRP A 224 -9.80 -0.93 15.03
CA TRP A 224 -10.11 0.34 14.37
C TRP A 224 -11.59 0.44 13.94
N GLY A 225 -12.15 -0.63 13.38
CA GLY A 225 -13.55 -0.69 12.97
C GLY A 225 -14.50 -0.66 14.17
N CYS A 226 -14.14 -1.32 15.28
CA CYS A 226 -14.92 -1.28 16.53
C CYS A 226 -15.11 0.15 17.08
N PHE A 227 -14.19 1.08 16.78
CA PHE A 227 -14.34 2.47 17.19
C PHE A 227 -15.53 3.18 16.54
N ALA A 228 -16.04 2.71 15.41
CA ALA A 228 -17.23 3.28 14.78
C ALA A 228 -18.48 3.14 15.68
N TYR A 229 -18.48 2.14 16.58
CA TYR A 229 -19.58 1.87 17.51
C TYR A 229 -19.41 2.60 18.85
N LEU A 230 -18.25 3.19 19.13
CA LEU A 230 -17.99 3.97 20.33
C LEU A 230 -18.22 5.45 20.01
N GLN A 231 -19.48 5.91 20.14
CA GLN A 231 -19.80 7.32 20.04
C GLN A 231 -20.12 7.92 21.42
N PRO A 232 -19.45 9.02 21.83
CA PRO A 232 -18.39 9.73 21.11
C PRO A 232 -17.06 8.95 21.12
N LEU A 233 -16.23 9.14 20.07
CA LEU A 233 -14.91 8.54 20.00
C LEU A 233 -14.06 9.11 21.15
N PRO A 234 -13.47 8.29 22.03
CA PRO A 234 -12.64 8.81 23.12
C PRO A 234 -11.50 9.69 22.59
N GLU A 235 -11.23 10.81 23.30
CA GLU A 235 -10.18 11.77 22.93
C GLU A 235 -8.79 11.13 22.86
N GLU A 236 -8.56 9.99 23.52
CA GLU A 236 -7.30 9.23 23.46
C GLU A 236 -7.14 8.46 22.14
N ILE A 237 -8.25 8.07 21.50
CA ILE A 237 -8.25 7.27 20.27
C ILE A 237 -8.23 8.16 19.03
N SER A 238 -8.96 9.28 19.06
CA SER A 238 -8.99 10.29 17.99
C SER A 238 -7.61 10.70 17.45
N PRO A 239 -6.56 10.95 18.27
CA PRO A 239 -5.22 11.30 17.80
C PRO A 239 -4.40 10.09 17.29
N SER A 240 -4.78 8.86 17.62
CA SER A 240 -4.05 7.64 17.22
C SER A 240 -4.27 7.26 15.74
N LEU A 241 -5.48 7.49 15.23
CA LEU A 241 -5.93 7.07 13.90
C LEU A 241 -5.77 8.20 12.88
N SER A 242 -4.58 8.76 12.69
CA SER A 242 -4.32 9.88 11.75
C SER A 242 -4.55 9.52 10.26
N LEU A 243 -5.76 9.11 9.91
CA LEU A 243 -6.23 8.55 8.65
C LEU A 243 -6.92 9.61 7.78
N THR A 244 -7.29 10.75 8.35
CA THR A 244 -7.94 11.85 7.63
C THR A 244 -7.04 12.44 6.55
N SER A 245 -5.71 12.32 6.67
CA SER A 245 -4.77 12.79 5.65
C SER A 245 -4.71 11.90 4.39
N LEU A 246 -5.26 10.68 4.47
CA LEU A 246 -5.22 9.71 3.38
C LEU A 246 -6.19 10.10 2.26
N THR A 247 -5.65 10.12 1.04
CA THR A 247 -6.40 10.37 -0.20
C THR A 247 -6.53 9.11 -1.05
N SER A 248 -5.72 8.09 -0.78
CA SER A 248 -5.74 6.80 -1.46
C SER A 248 -5.65 5.67 -0.44
N PHE A 249 -6.52 4.67 -0.57
CA PHE A 249 -6.48 3.45 0.23
C PHE A 249 -6.61 2.23 -0.68
N ARG A 250 -5.68 1.29 -0.52
CA ARG A 250 -5.72 -0.02 -1.17
C ARG A 250 -5.80 -1.11 -0.11
N TYR A 251 -6.81 -1.94 -0.21
CA TYR A 251 -7.01 -3.08 0.67
C TYR A 251 -6.88 -4.38 -0.13
N THR A 252 -6.12 -5.32 0.40
CA THR A 252 -5.95 -6.65 -0.18
C THR A 252 -6.05 -7.68 0.95
N ALA A 253 -6.96 -8.62 0.82
CA ALA A 253 -7.08 -9.76 1.71
C ALA A 253 -7.67 -10.91 0.89
N VAL A 254 -7.11 -12.11 0.97
CA VAL A 254 -7.63 -13.24 0.18
C VAL A 254 -8.65 -14.01 1.00
N PHE A 255 -9.89 -14.10 0.49
CA PHE A 255 -11.05 -14.70 1.14
C PHE A 255 -11.32 -14.22 2.58
N PRO A 256 -11.34 -12.91 2.87
CA PRO A 256 -11.70 -12.44 4.20
C PRO A 256 -13.18 -12.73 4.49
N PHE A 257 -13.51 -12.93 5.77
CA PHE A 257 -14.89 -13.01 6.22
C PHE A 257 -15.62 -11.67 5.97
N TYR A 258 -16.90 -11.69 5.59
CA TYR A 258 -17.69 -10.51 5.28
C TYR A 258 -17.81 -9.58 6.50
N ASN A 259 -17.88 -10.16 7.71
CA ASN A 259 -17.92 -9.41 8.97
C ASN A 259 -16.62 -8.64 9.22
N HIS A 260 -15.49 -9.18 8.77
CA HIS A 260 -14.20 -8.52 8.80
C HIS A 260 -14.11 -7.41 7.74
N VAL A 261 -14.62 -7.67 6.52
CA VAL A 261 -14.76 -6.62 5.49
C VAL A 261 -15.58 -5.44 6.01
N LYS A 262 -16.65 -5.70 6.79
CA LYS A 262 -17.43 -4.63 7.43
C LYS A 262 -16.57 -3.77 8.38
N LEU A 263 -15.72 -4.38 9.21
CA LEU A 263 -14.82 -3.66 10.12
C LEU A 263 -13.78 -2.81 9.36
N VAL A 264 -13.29 -3.32 8.23
CA VAL A 264 -12.42 -2.55 7.33
C VAL A 264 -13.17 -1.33 6.79
N LEU A 265 -14.39 -1.51 6.28
CA LEU A 265 -15.21 -0.41 5.76
C LEU A 265 -15.58 0.62 6.84
N ASP A 266 -15.85 0.18 8.07
CA ASP A 266 -16.04 1.08 9.21
C ASP A 266 -14.80 1.93 9.47
N THR A 267 -13.61 1.34 9.33
CA THR A 267 -12.36 2.10 9.39
C THR A 267 -12.22 3.08 8.24
N VAL A 268 -12.58 2.69 7.02
CA VAL A 268 -12.57 3.57 5.83
C VAL A 268 -13.48 4.78 6.05
N GLY A 269 -14.54 4.65 6.83
CA GLY A 269 -15.39 5.76 7.24
C GLY A 269 -14.65 6.92 7.93
N PHE A 270 -13.51 6.65 8.58
CA PHE A 270 -12.65 7.69 9.19
C PHE A 270 -11.72 8.39 8.18
N MET A 271 -11.57 7.87 6.97
CA MET A 271 -10.71 8.44 5.91
C MET A 271 -11.47 9.54 5.14
N THR A 272 -11.77 10.65 5.80
CA THR A 272 -12.68 11.69 5.27
C THR A 272 -12.22 12.37 3.98
N ASN A 273 -10.91 12.40 3.70
CA ASN A 273 -10.33 12.95 2.46
C ASN A 273 -10.04 11.88 1.39
N LEU A 274 -10.52 10.65 1.57
CA LEU A 274 -10.27 9.55 0.65
C LEU A 274 -10.89 9.85 -0.72
N ARG A 275 -10.06 9.85 -1.77
CA ARG A 275 -10.45 10.07 -3.17
C ARG A 275 -10.44 8.78 -3.98
N SER A 276 -9.51 7.88 -3.69
CA SER A 276 -9.34 6.61 -4.39
C SER A 276 -9.40 5.44 -3.42
N PHE A 277 -10.31 4.49 -3.66
CA PHE A 277 -10.41 3.25 -2.92
C PHE A 277 -10.22 2.05 -3.85
N SER A 278 -9.37 1.11 -3.47
CA SER A 278 -9.07 -0.08 -4.27
C SER A 278 -9.13 -1.34 -3.41
N VAL A 279 -9.77 -2.39 -3.91
CA VAL A 279 -9.97 -3.66 -3.18
C VAL A 279 -9.54 -4.86 -4.02
N GLN A 280 -9.04 -5.89 -3.34
CA GLN A 280 -8.87 -7.24 -3.86
C GLN A 280 -9.21 -8.22 -2.73
N LEU A 281 -10.28 -9.00 -2.90
CA LEU A 281 -10.76 -10.03 -1.99
C LEU A 281 -10.45 -11.45 -2.47
N ALA A 282 -10.18 -11.61 -3.76
CA ALA A 282 -9.88 -12.90 -4.39
C ALA A 282 -8.36 -13.12 -4.55
N PRO A 283 -7.92 -14.38 -4.65
CA PRO A 283 -6.54 -14.70 -5.03
C PRO A 283 -6.23 -14.14 -6.43
N GLY A 284 -4.97 -13.78 -6.67
CA GLY A 284 -4.52 -13.36 -8.00
C GLY A 284 -4.56 -14.52 -9.01
N GLN A 285 -4.59 -14.23 -10.32
CA GLN A 285 -4.67 -15.27 -11.38
C GLN A 285 -3.59 -16.36 -11.29
N ASP A 286 -2.38 -16.02 -10.84
CA ASP A 286 -1.26 -16.96 -10.71
C ASP A 286 -1.15 -17.60 -9.30
N ASP A 287 -2.10 -17.32 -8.42
CA ASP A 287 -2.05 -17.76 -7.03
C ASP A 287 -2.69 -19.13 -6.85
N LYS A 288 -1.88 -20.11 -6.46
CA LYS A 288 -2.30 -21.51 -6.23
C LYS A 288 -2.84 -21.76 -4.83
N THR A 289 -3.09 -20.70 -4.05
CA THR A 289 -3.56 -20.82 -2.66
C THR A 289 -4.87 -21.62 -2.56
N THR A 290 -5.78 -21.48 -3.51
CA THR A 290 -7.02 -22.29 -3.57
C THR A 290 -6.75 -23.77 -3.82
N GLU A 291 -5.90 -24.11 -4.80
CA GLU A 291 -5.57 -25.50 -5.13
C GLU A 291 -4.86 -26.23 -3.98
N LEU A 292 -4.07 -25.51 -3.19
CA LEU A 292 -3.33 -26.06 -2.06
C LEU A 292 -4.25 -26.38 -0.87
N GLU A 293 -5.20 -25.49 -0.57
CA GLU A 293 -6.11 -25.60 0.57
C GLU A 293 -7.36 -26.47 0.29
N GLN A 294 -7.76 -26.64 -0.98
CA GLN A 294 -8.84 -27.56 -1.38
C GLN A 294 -8.60 -29.04 -1.03
N ARG A 295 -7.42 -29.38 -0.49
CA ARG A 295 -7.11 -30.71 0.04
C ARG A 295 -7.64 -30.94 1.47
N GLY A 296 -8.17 -29.91 2.11
CA GLY A 296 -8.72 -29.94 3.47
C GLY A 296 -10.21 -30.27 3.54
N SER A 297 -10.83 -29.97 4.69
CA SER A 297 -12.28 -30.18 4.95
C SER A 297 -13.16 -28.99 4.53
N LEU A 298 -12.58 -28.06 3.77
CA LEU A 298 -13.21 -26.83 3.28
C LEU A 298 -14.43 -27.12 2.41
N ASP A 299 -15.57 -26.49 2.68
CA ASP A 299 -16.62 -26.31 1.66
C ASP A 299 -16.13 -25.25 0.66
N PRO A 300 -15.91 -25.59 -0.62
CA PRO A 300 -15.40 -24.65 -1.59
C PRO A 300 -16.34 -23.47 -1.85
N SER A 301 -17.62 -23.55 -1.49
CA SER A 301 -18.64 -22.52 -1.73
C SER A 301 -18.55 -21.36 -0.73
N ASP A 302 -18.21 -21.67 0.52
CA ASP A 302 -18.23 -20.71 1.64
C ASP A 302 -17.34 -19.48 1.39
N PRO A 303 -16.06 -19.61 0.98
CA PRO A 303 -15.23 -18.44 0.73
C PRO A 303 -15.75 -17.54 -0.40
N TRP A 304 -16.42 -18.11 -1.41
CA TRP A 304 -16.99 -17.32 -2.52
C TRP A 304 -18.27 -16.59 -2.10
N MET A 305 -19.12 -17.23 -1.31
CA MET A 305 -20.31 -16.59 -0.72
C MET A 305 -19.93 -15.39 0.17
N GLU A 306 -18.84 -15.53 0.92
CA GLU A 306 -18.26 -14.48 1.76
C GLU A 306 -17.74 -13.30 0.90
N ILE A 307 -17.08 -13.58 -0.23
CA ILE A 307 -16.67 -12.56 -1.21
C ILE A 307 -17.88 -11.81 -1.78
N ALA A 308 -18.91 -12.53 -2.23
CA ALA A 308 -20.12 -11.92 -2.79
C ALA A 308 -20.79 -10.98 -1.79
N THR A 309 -20.94 -11.44 -0.54
CA THR A 309 -21.47 -10.63 0.56
C THR A 309 -20.57 -9.43 0.87
N GLY A 310 -19.24 -9.62 0.91
CA GLY A 310 -18.26 -8.57 1.09
C GLY A 310 -18.35 -7.49 0.01
N TYR A 311 -18.53 -7.86 -1.26
CA TYR A 311 -18.71 -6.92 -2.35
C TYR A 311 -20.02 -6.13 -2.29
N SER A 312 -21.10 -6.74 -1.80
CA SER A 312 -22.35 -6.03 -1.53
C SER A 312 -22.14 -4.92 -0.50
N LEU A 313 -21.42 -5.22 0.60
CA LEU A 313 -21.05 -4.23 1.61
C LEU A 313 -20.16 -3.12 1.05
N ILE A 314 -19.16 -3.49 0.24
CA ILE A 314 -18.25 -2.53 -0.43
C ILE A 314 -19.05 -1.61 -1.35
N ALA A 315 -19.98 -2.14 -2.14
CA ALA A 315 -20.78 -1.35 -3.07
C ALA A 315 -21.57 -0.25 -2.34
N HIS A 316 -22.23 -0.61 -1.23
CA HIS A 316 -22.95 0.35 -0.41
C HIS A 316 -22.02 1.37 0.26
N ALA A 317 -20.87 0.94 0.77
CA ALA A 317 -19.89 1.84 1.37
C ALA A 317 -19.31 2.83 0.34
N VAL A 318 -18.98 2.38 -0.88
CA VAL A 318 -18.49 3.21 -1.97
C VAL A 318 -19.54 4.24 -2.38
N ARG A 319 -20.81 3.84 -2.51
CA ARG A 319 -21.93 4.75 -2.76
C ARG A 319 -22.02 5.82 -1.66
N ASP A 320 -22.00 5.41 -0.41
CA ASP A 320 -22.13 6.30 0.74
C ASP A 320 -20.94 7.26 0.88
N LEU A 321 -19.71 6.77 0.69
CA LEU A 321 -18.48 7.58 0.66
C LEU A 321 -18.44 8.54 -0.53
N GLY A 322 -19.00 8.14 -1.68
CA GLY A 322 -19.25 9.06 -2.78
C GLY A 322 -20.22 10.16 -2.33
N ASN A 323 -21.39 9.80 -1.82
CA ASN A 323 -22.43 10.78 -1.51
C ASN A 323 -22.10 11.73 -0.36
N LYS A 324 -21.45 11.23 0.70
CA LYS A 324 -21.21 11.95 1.95
C LYS A 324 -19.76 12.44 2.11
N ALA A 325 -18.80 11.87 1.38
CA ALA A 325 -17.38 12.19 1.50
C ALA A 325 -16.76 12.59 0.14
N GLN A 326 -15.46 12.38 -0.02
CA GLN A 326 -14.66 12.88 -1.16
C GLN A 326 -14.28 11.79 -2.17
N LEU A 327 -14.91 10.61 -2.10
CA LEU A 327 -14.53 9.47 -2.95
C LEU A 327 -14.94 9.74 -4.40
N VAL A 328 -13.97 9.62 -5.31
CA VAL A 328 -14.16 9.86 -6.76
C VAL A 328 -13.78 8.66 -7.62
N LYS A 329 -12.97 7.74 -7.08
CA LYS A 329 -12.51 6.55 -7.79
C LYS A 329 -12.63 5.32 -6.91
N PHE A 330 -13.29 4.29 -7.44
CA PHE A 330 -13.30 2.94 -6.88
C PHE A 330 -12.74 1.96 -7.92
N SER A 331 -11.96 0.97 -7.47
CA SER A 331 -11.46 -0.09 -8.35
C SER A 331 -11.34 -1.43 -7.64
N THR A 332 -11.61 -2.52 -8.33
CA THR A 332 -11.34 -3.87 -7.86
C THR A 332 -10.45 -4.64 -8.83
N ARG A 333 -9.47 -5.39 -8.29
CA ARG A 333 -8.63 -6.31 -9.08
C ARG A 333 -9.29 -7.66 -9.32
N ASP A 334 -10.30 -8.01 -8.54
CA ASP A 334 -11.02 -9.28 -8.68
C ASP A 334 -11.84 -9.33 -9.99
N PHE A 335 -12.08 -8.17 -10.61
CA PHE A 335 -12.73 -8.06 -11.92
C PHE A 335 -11.87 -8.62 -13.08
N ASP A 336 -10.55 -8.75 -12.86
CA ASP A 336 -9.63 -9.40 -13.79
C ASP A 336 -9.84 -10.93 -13.80
N PHE A 337 -10.52 -11.49 -12.79
CA PHE A 337 -10.84 -12.91 -12.75
C PHE A 337 -12.15 -13.20 -13.50
N ASP A 338 -12.04 -13.88 -14.64
CA ASP A 338 -13.15 -14.10 -15.57
C ASP A 338 -14.36 -14.77 -14.92
N ALA A 339 -14.14 -15.71 -14.00
CA ALA A 339 -15.22 -16.46 -13.35
C ALA A 339 -16.01 -15.61 -12.33
N LEU A 340 -15.38 -14.65 -11.66
CA LEU A 340 -16.05 -13.76 -10.71
C LEU A 340 -16.73 -12.57 -11.38
N ARG A 341 -16.26 -12.19 -12.58
CA ARG A 341 -16.70 -10.97 -13.26
C ARG A 341 -18.23 -10.84 -13.39
N PRO A 342 -19.01 -11.87 -13.79
CA PRO A 342 -20.45 -11.75 -13.96
C PRO A 342 -21.17 -11.41 -12.64
N GLU A 343 -20.80 -12.09 -11.56
CA GLU A 343 -21.38 -11.90 -10.23
C GLU A 343 -21.01 -10.52 -9.65
N LEU A 344 -19.72 -10.15 -9.70
CA LEU A 344 -19.27 -8.83 -9.25
C LEU A 344 -19.91 -7.70 -10.05
N SER A 345 -20.08 -7.90 -11.36
CA SER A 345 -20.78 -6.97 -12.22
C SER A 345 -22.23 -6.81 -11.79
N ALA A 346 -22.96 -7.89 -11.48
CA ALA A 346 -24.34 -7.79 -11.01
C ALA A 346 -24.44 -7.01 -9.69
N ILE A 347 -23.62 -7.36 -8.69
CA ILE A 347 -23.61 -6.73 -7.37
C ILE A 347 -23.26 -5.23 -7.45
N LEU A 348 -22.17 -4.89 -8.16
CA LEU A 348 -21.67 -3.52 -8.20
C LEU A 348 -22.55 -2.62 -9.06
N ARG A 349 -23.12 -3.12 -10.16
CA ARG A 349 -24.00 -2.32 -11.02
C ARG A 349 -25.30 -1.95 -10.35
N ASP A 350 -25.94 -2.91 -9.67
CA ASP A 350 -27.20 -2.71 -8.97
C ASP A 350 -27.13 -1.49 -8.00
N VAL A 351 -26.02 -1.37 -7.29
CA VAL A 351 -25.82 -0.31 -6.29
C VAL A 351 -25.21 0.97 -6.88
N LEU A 352 -24.23 0.88 -7.79
CA LEU A 352 -23.43 2.02 -8.22
C LEU A 352 -23.95 2.74 -9.47
N GLU A 353 -24.51 2.04 -10.46
CA GLU A 353 -24.89 2.67 -11.75
C GLU A 353 -25.98 3.74 -11.56
N ASN A 354 -26.88 3.55 -10.59
CA ASN A 354 -27.92 4.52 -10.26
C ASN A 354 -27.41 5.72 -9.42
N CYS A 355 -26.11 5.78 -9.09
CA CYS A 355 -25.54 6.70 -8.10
C CYS A 355 -24.43 7.61 -8.64
N LYS A 356 -24.49 8.01 -9.92
CA LYS A 356 -23.48 8.89 -10.59
C LYS A 356 -22.08 8.26 -10.70
N TRP A 357 -21.99 6.94 -10.60
CA TRP A 357 -20.76 6.19 -10.81
C TRP A 357 -20.78 5.57 -12.21
N VAL A 358 -19.80 5.93 -13.02
CA VAL A 358 -19.64 5.42 -14.38
C VAL A 358 -18.56 4.36 -14.37
N HIS A 359 -18.89 3.17 -14.89
CA HIS A 359 -17.92 2.10 -15.06
C HIS A 359 -16.99 2.44 -16.24
N SER A 360 -15.71 2.66 -15.95
CA SER A 360 -14.69 3.05 -16.93
C SER A 360 -14.05 1.86 -17.66
N GLY A 361 -14.53 0.63 -17.42
CA GLY A 361 -13.91 -0.61 -17.88
C GLY A 361 -12.89 -1.19 -16.89
N HIS A 362 -12.61 -2.49 -17.02
CA HIS A 362 -11.64 -3.26 -16.21
C HIS A 362 -11.79 -3.09 -14.69
N GLY A 363 -13.02 -3.17 -14.17
CA GLY A 363 -13.27 -3.13 -12.73
C GLY A 363 -12.98 -1.79 -12.07
N THR A 364 -13.12 -0.68 -12.80
CA THR A 364 -12.96 0.67 -12.26
C THR A 364 -14.24 1.48 -12.44
N TRP A 365 -14.62 2.20 -11.39
CA TRP A 365 -15.75 3.13 -11.37
C TRP A 365 -15.24 4.52 -11.02
N ILE A 366 -15.65 5.50 -11.82
CA ILE A 366 -15.31 6.91 -11.65
C ILE A 366 -16.61 7.67 -11.41
N ARG A 367 -16.61 8.51 -10.39
CA ARG A 367 -17.76 9.36 -10.12
C ARG A 367 -17.78 10.55 -11.06
N GLU A 368 -18.94 10.85 -11.64
CA GLU A 368 -19.09 12.03 -12.46
C GLU A 368 -18.87 13.31 -11.63
N PRO A 369 -18.11 14.29 -12.16
CA PRO A 369 -17.98 15.58 -11.51
C PRO A 369 -19.36 16.24 -11.47
N VAL A 370 -19.75 16.75 -10.29
CA VAL A 370 -20.95 17.56 -10.18
C VAL A 370 -20.73 18.82 -11.00
N GLU A 371 -21.43 18.97 -12.13
CA GLU A 371 -21.48 20.24 -12.85
C GLU A 371 -21.96 21.31 -11.87
N LYS A 372 -21.07 22.24 -11.53
CA LYS A 372 -21.50 23.48 -10.89
C LYS A 372 -22.28 24.24 -11.95
N ASN A 373 -23.61 24.14 -11.91
CA ASN A 373 -24.49 25.00 -12.67
C ASN A 373 -24.11 26.46 -12.37
N ASN A 374 -23.36 27.08 -13.27
CA ASN A 374 -23.24 28.53 -13.36
C ASN A 374 -24.58 29.06 -13.88
N SER A 375 -25.62 29.05 -13.05
CA SER A 375 -26.75 29.95 -13.25
C SER A 375 -26.30 31.34 -12.79
N GLY A 376 -25.51 32.01 -13.62
CA GLY A 376 -25.36 33.45 -13.53
C GLY A 376 -26.73 34.09 -13.78
N PRO A 377 -27.09 35.19 -13.08
CA PRO A 377 -28.38 35.82 -13.26
C PRO A 377 -28.47 36.34 -14.69
N THR A 378 -29.48 35.86 -15.42
CA THR A 378 -29.85 36.38 -16.75
C THR A 378 -30.14 37.87 -16.60
N ALA A 379 -29.23 38.71 -17.07
CA ALA A 379 -29.46 40.14 -17.16
C ALA A 379 -30.56 40.38 -18.20
N GLU A 380 -31.72 40.88 -17.75
CA GLU A 380 -32.75 41.44 -18.60
C GLU A 380 -32.12 42.56 -19.46
N GLN A 381 -32.17 42.39 -20.78
CA GLN A 381 -31.97 43.49 -21.72
C GLN A 381 -33.33 44.20 -21.92
N PRO A 382 -33.41 45.54 -21.79
CA PRO A 382 -34.63 46.26 -22.06
C PRO A 382 -34.88 46.35 -23.57
N SER A 383 -36.11 46.02 -23.96
CA SER A 383 -36.64 46.14 -25.31
C SER A 383 -36.73 47.62 -25.73
N LEU A 384 -36.02 47.96 -26.80
CA LEU A 384 -36.25 49.17 -27.58
C LEU A 384 -37.35 48.88 -28.62
N THR A 385 -38.53 49.44 -28.43
CA THR A 385 -39.56 49.58 -29.47
C THR A 385 -39.25 50.78 -30.37
N PRO A 386 -39.43 50.67 -31.69
CA PRO A 386 -39.57 51.83 -32.55
C PRO A 386 -41.05 52.15 -32.83
N ALA A 387 -41.30 53.44 -33.04
CA ALA A 387 -42.54 54.15 -33.40
C ALA A 387 -43.47 54.54 -32.24
#